data_AF-A0A7Y6M5K5-F1
#
_entry.id   AF-A0A7Y6M5K5-F1
#
_cell.length_a   1.000
_cell.length_b   1.000
_cell.length_c   1.000
_cell.angle_alpha   90.00
_cell.angle_beta   90.00
_cell.angle_gamma   90.00
#
_symmetry.space_group_name_H-M   'P 1'
#
loop_
_entity.id
_entity.type
_entity.pdbx_description
1 polymer ?
#
loop_
_entity_poly.entity_id
_entity_poly.type
_entity_poly.pdbx_seq_one_letter_code
_entity_poly.pdbx_strand_id
1 'polypeptide(L)'
;MTVGQAGGEDTGAQGAAGARGAALELRDLRADCASCFALCCVALPFSRSADFAVDKDAGRPCHNLQDDFRCGIHRHLRGEGFPGCTVYDCFGAGQKVSQVTFGGHDWRSEPGTAGRMFAVFPVVRQLHELLWYLTEALTLPGAEPVRQEVLRARDEIDALTRLGPEELAGLDVAERRGRVNPLLLRVSELVRAPAVAGGKGGRDRKKDRRGADLIGARLRGADLHGADLRGAYLIGADLRGADLRLADLIGADLRGADLSGADLTGSVFLTQPQLNAARGDAATRIPPGLTRPDHWSATASGPAQRTPQGRKQGQGRDQASSARGRGRGKRQDAPGGRRGGRPKDRGRDEK
;
A
#
# COMPACT_ATOMS: atom_id res chain seq x y z
N MET A 1 42.88 41.26 17.73
CA MET A 1 42.09 40.72 18.85
C MET A 1 40.78 40.18 18.30
N THR A 2 40.70 38.85 18.27
CA THR A 2 39.51 37.97 18.32
C THR A 2 38.24 38.36 17.57
N VAL A 3 38.06 37.70 16.42
CA VAL A 3 36.76 37.39 15.81
C VAL A 3 36.17 36.18 16.54
N GLY A 4 34.97 36.33 17.09
CA GLY A 4 34.24 35.26 17.77
C GLY A 4 33.51 34.36 16.77
N GLN A 5 33.86 33.07 16.77
CA GLN A 5 33.03 31.98 16.27
C GLN A 5 32.15 31.48 17.41
N ALA A 6 30.83 31.42 17.18
CA ALA A 6 29.92 30.57 17.94
C ALA A 6 28.67 30.28 17.10
N GLY A 7 28.35 29.00 16.91
CA GLY A 7 27.08 28.56 16.32
C GLY A 7 27.25 27.34 15.41
N GLY A 8 27.33 26.13 15.99
CA GLY A 8 27.42 24.90 15.19
C GLY A 8 27.02 23.58 15.86
N GLU A 9 26.74 23.52 17.17
CA GLU A 9 26.67 22.21 17.87
C GLU A 9 25.30 21.81 18.45
N ASP A 10 24.24 22.62 18.34
CA ASP A 10 22.96 22.36 19.05
C ASP A 10 21.85 21.69 18.19
N THR A 11 22.04 21.53 16.88
CA THR A 11 21.01 20.94 15.99
C THR A 11 20.95 19.41 16.09
N GLY A 12 22.06 18.74 16.41
CA GLY A 12 22.14 17.27 16.45
C GLY A 12 21.41 16.63 17.65
N ALA A 13 21.46 17.28 18.82
CA ALA A 13 20.82 16.78 20.04
C ALA A 13 19.29 16.94 19.99
N GLN A 14 18.81 18.07 19.48
CA GLN A 14 17.37 18.35 19.31
C GLN A 14 16.75 17.44 18.24
N GLY A 15 17.45 17.17 17.14
CA GLY A 15 17.02 16.21 16.12
C GLY A 15 16.89 14.78 16.63
N ALA A 16 17.84 14.32 17.47
CA ALA A 16 17.80 12.99 18.08
C ALA A 16 16.68 12.85 19.13
N ALA A 17 16.42 13.89 19.92
CA ALA A 17 15.31 13.92 20.87
C ALA A 17 13.95 13.88 20.16
N GLY A 18 13.78 14.65 19.09
CA GLY A 18 12.58 14.64 18.25
C GLY A 18 12.32 13.27 17.59
N ALA A 19 13.36 12.63 17.06
CA ALA A 19 13.24 11.29 16.47
C ALA A 19 12.88 10.21 17.51
N ARG A 20 13.41 10.32 18.74
CA ARG A 20 13.03 9.43 19.86
C ARG A 20 11.58 9.64 20.28
N GLY A 21 11.09 10.88 20.34
CA GLY A 21 9.69 11.20 20.61
C GLY A 21 8.75 10.59 19.57
N ALA A 22 9.04 10.80 18.28
CA ALA A 22 8.27 10.20 17.19
C ALA A 22 8.27 8.66 17.23
N ALA A 23 9.38 8.03 17.61
CA ALA A 23 9.45 6.57 17.77
C ALA A 23 8.58 6.04 18.93
N LEU A 24 8.37 6.83 19.98
CA LEU A 24 7.42 6.50 21.05
C LEU A 24 5.99 6.67 20.56
N GLU A 25 5.67 7.75 19.85
CA GLU A 25 4.34 7.96 19.27
C GLU A 25 3.95 6.87 18.26
N LEU A 26 4.90 6.34 17.47
CA LEU A 26 4.64 5.18 16.60
C LEU A 26 4.23 3.94 17.39
N ARG A 27 4.63 3.79 18.66
CA ARG A 27 4.18 2.68 19.51
C ARG A 27 2.73 2.87 19.93
N ASP A 28 2.31 4.11 20.19
CA ASP A 28 0.93 4.44 20.56
C ASP A 28 -0.05 4.24 19.39
N LEU A 29 0.46 4.35 18.15
CA LEU A 29 -0.27 4.05 16.92
C LEU A 29 -0.27 2.55 16.54
N ARG A 30 0.30 1.65 17.36
CA ARG A 30 0.15 0.21 17.15
C ARG A 30 -1.22 -0.24 17.64
N ALA A 31 -1.83 -1.19 16.93
CA ALA A 31 -3.09 -1.76 17.39
C ALA A 31 -2.92 -2.47 18.75
N ASP A 32 -3.66 -2.01 19.75
CA ASP A 32 -3.87 -2.73 21.00
C ASP A 32 -5.32 -3.23 21.03
N CYS A 33 -5.51 -4.45 20.56
CA CYS A 33 -6.83 -5.07 20.52
C CYS A 33 -7.43 -5.30 21.91
N ALA A 34 -6.63 -5.37 22.97
CA ALA A 34 -7.14 -5.54 24.33
C ALA A 34 -7.82 -4.27 24.86
N SER A 35 -7.47 -3.11 24.31
CA SER A 35 -8.09 -1.81 24.60
C SER A 35 -9.19 -1.45 23.60
N CYS A 36 -9.64 -2.38 22.75
CA CYS A 36 -10.65 -2.14 21.72
C CYS A 36 -11.90 -3.01 21.95
N PHE A 37 -13.06 -2.52 21.53
CA PHE A 37 -14.32 -3.27 21.49
C PHE A 37 -14.47 -4.13 20.22
N ALA A 38 -13.37 -4.75 19.76
CA ALA A 38 -13.33 -5.59 18.56
C ALA A 38 -13.90 -4.93 17.28
N LEU A 39 -13.71 -3.62 17.11
CA LEU A 39 -14.35 -2.86 16.04
C LEU A 39 -14.05 -3.40 14.63
N CYS A 40 -12.84 -3.90 14.36
CA CYS A 40 -12.53 -4.55 13.08
C CYS A 40 -13.28 -5.87 12.85
N CYS A 41 -13.64 -6.59 13.92
CA CYS A 41 -14.36 -7.87 13.86
C CYS A 41 -15.88 -7.70 13.71
N VAL A 42 -16.42 -6.53 14.08
CA VAL A 42 -17.86 -6.24 14.04
C VAL A 42 -18.22 -5.23 12.96
N ALA A 43 -17.55 -4.07 12.90
CA ALA A 43 -17.95 -2.96 12.05
C ALA A 43 -17.72 -3.22 10.56
N LEU A 44 -16.64 -3.93 10.21
CA LEU A 44 -16.22 -4.10 8.81
C LEU A 44 -16.82 -5.36 8.19
N PRO A 45 -17.28 -5.32 6.93
CA PRO A 45 -17.70 -6.51 6.21
C PRO A 45 -16.50 -7.28 5.66
N PHE A 46 -16.70 -8.57 5.37
CA PHE A 46 -15.82 -9.34 4.51
C PHE A 46 -16.60 -10.43 3.76
N SER A 47 -16.15 -10.74 2.55
CA SER A 47 -16.74 -11.78 1.71
C SER A 47 -15.85 -13.02 1.65
N ARG A 48 -16.50 -14.17 1.51
CA ARG A 48 -15.81 -15.44 1.33
C ARG A 48 -14.85 -15.38 0.15
N SER A 49 -13.58 -15.68 0.41
CA SER A 49 -12.47 -15.54 -0.54
C SER A 49 -11.27 -16.37 -0.08
N ALA A 50 -10.12 -16.20 -0.73
CA ALA A 50 -8.86 -16.76 -0.23
C ALA A 50 -8.44 -16.16 1.13
N ASP A 51 -8.95 -14.97 1.46
CA ASP A 51 -8.61 -14.24 2.68
C ASP A 51 -9.55 -14.56 3.85
N PHE A 52 -10.77 -15.01 3.56
CA PHE A 52 -11.83 -15.27 4.55
C PHE A 52 -12.68 -16.49 4.16
N ALA A 53 -12.83 -17.46 5.07
CA ALA A 53 -13.57 -18.70 4.82
C ALA A 53 -15.09 -18.51 4.71
N VAL A 54 -15.61 -17.41 5.24
CA VAL A 54 -17.04 -17.14 5.36
C VAL A 54 -17.36 -15.68 5.03
N ASP A 55 -18.61 -15.42 4.70
CA ASP A 55 -19.15 -14.06 4.57
C ASP A 55 -19.53 -13.49 5.94
N LYS A 56 -19.40 -12.17 6.08
CA LYS A 56 -19.85 -11.43 7.25
C LYS A 56 -20.25 -10.01 6.85
N ASP A 57 -21.48 -9.64 7.17
CA ASP A 57 -21.97 -8.28 6.97
C ASP A 57 -21.32 -7.28 7.93
N ALA A 58 -21.33 -6.00 7.53
CA ALA A 58 -20.95 -4.89 8.40
C ALA A 58 -21.89 -4.81 9.60
N GLY A 59 -21.36 -4.51 10.78
CA GLY A 59 -22.11 -4.43 12.04
C GLY A 59 -22.48 -5.78 12.66
N ARG A 60 -22.32 -6.90 11.95
CA ARG A 60 -22.49 -8.24 12.51
C ARG A 60 -21.17 -8.72 13.15
N PRO A 61 -21.17 -9.14 14.42
CA PRO A 61 -19.99 -9.73 15.05
C PRO A 61 -19.50 -10.97 14.32
N CYS A 62 -18.18 -11.11 14.16
CA CYS A 62 -17.56 -12.34 13.69
C CYS A 62 -17.93 -13.51 14.60
N HIS A 63 -18.20 -14.69 14.05
CA HIS A 63 -18.57 -15.87 14.85
C HIS A 63 -17.46 -16.36 15.80
N ASN A 64 -16.21 -15.93 15.57
CA ASN A 64 -15.08 -16.23 16.45
C ASN A 64 -14.91 -15.20 17.58
N LEU A 65 -15.68 -14.11 17.56
CA LEU A 65 -15.59 -13.04 18.56
C LEU A 65 -16.19 -13.50 19.89
N GLN A 66 -15.39 -13.44 20.94
CA GLN A 66 -15.81 -13.79 22.30
C GLN A 66 -16.47 -12.60 23.01
N ASP A 67 -17.07 -12.87 24.17
CA ASP A 67 -17.75 -11.86 24.98
C ASP A 67 -16.80 -10.80 25.53
N ASP A 68 -15.52 -11.13 25.73
CA ASP A 68 -14.46 -10.21 26.17
C ASP A 68 -13.84 -9.38 25.03
N PHE A 69 -14.49 -9.34 23.86
CA PHE A 69 -14.04 -8.67 22.63
C PHE A 69 -12.76 -9.27 22.01
N ARG A 70 -12.30 -10.45 22.44
CA ARG A 70 -11.14 -11.11 21.82
C ARG A 70 -11.56 -12.10 20.75
N CYS A 71 -10.67 -12.33 19.80
CA CYS A 71 -10.85 -13.37 18.80
C CYS A 71 -10.42 -14.73 19.37
N GLY A 72 -11.36 -15.68 19.45
CA GLY A 72 -11.12 -17.02 20.01
C GLY A 72 -10.10 -17.85 19.23
N ILE A 73 -9.82 -17.48 17.97
CA ILE A 73 -8.86 -18.16 17.10
C ILE A 73 -7.67 -17.29 16.71
N HIS A 74 -7.38 -16.20 17.43
CA HIS A 74 -6.39 -15.17 17.02
C HIS A 74 -5.02 -15.76 16.62
N ARG A 75 -4.54 -16.77 17.36
CA ARG A 75 -3.25 -17.44 17.09
C ARG A 75 -3.27 -18.39 15.89
N HIS A 76 -4.45 -18.74 15.41
CA HIS A 76 -4.69 -19.76 14.39
C HIS A 76 -5.41 -19.21 13.16
N LEU A 77 -5.59 -17.88 13.06
CA LEU A 77 -6.37 -17.22 11.99
C LEU A 77 -6.04 -17.74 10.59
N ARG A 78 -4.76 -17.87 10.21
CA ARG A 78 -4.38 -18.38 8.89
C ARG A 78 -4.83 -19.82 8.65
N GLY A 79 -4.66 -20.70 9.64
CA GLY A 79 -5.02 -22.12 9.55
C GLY A 79 -6.54 -22.34 9.56
N GLU A 80 -7.27 -21.45 10.22
CA GLU A 80 -8.74 -21.46 10.32
C GLU A 80 -9.43 -20.69 9.18
N GLY A 81 -8.69 -20.27 8.15
CA GLY A 81 -9.25 -19.63 6.96
C GLY A 81 -9.55 -18.13 7.10
N PHE A 82 -8.87 -17.43 8.00
CA PHE A 82 -8.92 -15.98 8.19
C PHE A 82 -7.56 -15.27 7.98
N PRO A 83 -6.74 -15.61 6.96
CA PRO A 83 -5.49 -14.89 6.71
C PRO A 83 -5.72 -13.38 6.45
N GLY A 84 -6.89 -12.97 5.96
CA GLY A 84 -7.29 -11.58 5.82
C GLY A 84 -7.23 -10.78 7.13
N CYS A 85 -7.58 -11.40 8.26
CA CYS A 85 -7.46 -10.77 9.58
C CYS A 85 -6.00 -10.53 10.00
N THR A 86 -5.05 -11.33 9.49
CA THR A 86 -3.62 -11.20 9.83
C THR A 86 -2.90 -10.13 9.03
N VAL A 87 -3.48 -9.71 7.90
CA VAL A 87 -2.94 -8.64 7.04
C VAL A 87 -3.62 -7.29 7.30
N TYR A 88 -4.62 -7.25 8.18
CA TYR A 88 -5.32 -6.04 8.55
C TYR A 88 -4.65 -5.35 9.75
N ASP A 89 -4.54 -4.03 9.72
CA ASP A 89 -4.16 -3.20 10.86
C ASP A 89 -5.02 -1.91 10.88
N CYS A 90 -5.48 -1.55 12.07
CA CYS A 90 -6.24 -0.33 12.30
C CYS A 90 -5.36 0.87 12.71
N PHE A 91 -4.04 0.69 12.82
CA PHE A 91 -3.09 1.73 13.25
C PHE A 91 -3.49 2.37 14.59
N GLY A 92 -4.02 1.54 15.49
CA GLY A 92 -4.46 1.97 16.80
C GLY A 92 -5.82 2.70 16.85
N ALA A 93 -6.52 2.81 15.72
CA ALA A 93 -7.82 3.46 15.70
C ALA A 93 -8.88 2.72 16.54
N GLY A 94 -8.74 1.40 16.67
CA GLY A 94 -9.64 0.58 17.47
C GLY A 94 -9.68 1.04 18.93
N GLN A 95 -8.51 1.13 19.58
CA GLN A 95 -8.43 1.61 20.95
C GLN A 95 -8.75 3.11 21.07
N LYS A 96 -8.43 3.92 20.05
CA LYS A 96 -8.79 5.34 20.06
C LYS A 96 -10.31 5.53 20.13
N VAL A 97 -11.05 4.85 19.26
CA VAL A 97 -12.50 4.95 19.22
C VAL A 97 -13.11 4.43 20.52
N SER A 98 -12.66 3.26 20.97
CA SER A 98 -13.19 2.63 22.20
C SER A 98 -12.93 3.45 23.45
N GLN A 99 -11.69 3.85 23.69
CA GLN A 99 -11.29 4.44 24.97
C GLN A 99 -11.43 5.96 25.00
N VAL A 100 -11.19 6.63 23.87
CA VAL A 100 -11.17 8.11 23.83
C VAL A 100 -12.49 8.65 23.27
N THR A 101 -12.90 8.22 22.08
CA THR A 101 -14.10 8.79 21.44
C THR A 101 -15.40 8.41 22.14
N PHE A 102 -15.47 7.19 22.68
CA PHE A 102 -16.64 6.68 23.40
C PHE A 102 -16.38 6.45 24.91
N GLY A 103 -15.25 6.95 25.43
CA GLY A 103 -14.99 7.00 26.87
C GLY A 103 -14.99 5.66 27.60
N GLY A 104 -14.71 4.55 26.91
CA GLY A 104 -14.71 3.22 27.53
C GLY A 104 -16.08 2.54 27.58
N HIS A 105 -17.14 3.15 27.04
CA HIS A 105 -18.48 2.56 26.95
C HIS A 105 -18.57 1.67 25.71
N ASP A 106 -18.88 0.38 25.87
CA ASP A 106 -18.88 -0.59 24.77
C ASP A 106 -20.25 -0.76 24.09
N TRP A 107 -20.24 -1.23 22.83
CA TRP A 107 -21.45 -1.37 22.01
C TRP A 107 -22.36 -2.54 22.41
N ARG A 108 -21.93 -3.48 23.27
CA ARG A 108 -22.78 -4.56 23.80
C ARG A 108 -23.57 -4.08 25.02
N SER A 109 -22.91 -3.37 25.93
CA SER A 109 -23.51 -2.79 27.14
C SER A 109 -24.39 -1.58 26.80
N GLU A 110 -24.04 -0.83 25.74
CA GLU A 110 -24.81 0.32 25.25
C GLU A 110 -25.15 0.19 23.75
N PRO A 111 -26.12 -0.68 23.37
CA PRO A 111 -26.44 -0.96 21.96
C PRO A 111 -26.81 0.28 21.12
N GLY A 112 -27.33 1.33 21.74
CA GLY A 112 -27.64 2.60 21.07
C GLY A 112 -26.41 3.35 20.53
N THR A 113 -25.20 2.98 20.94
CA THR A 113 -23.93 3.57 20.46
C THR A 113 -23.31 2.82 19.29
N ALA A 114 -23.72 1.57 19.04
CA ALA A 114 -23.07 0.66 18.10
C ALA A 114 -22.95 1.24 16.69
N GLY A 115 -24.06 1.75 16.13
CA GLY A 115 -24.07 2.35 14.78
C GLY A 115 -23.09 3.51 14.63
N ARG A 116 -22.99 4.38 15.65
CA ARG A 116 -22.06 5.51 15.65
C ARG A 116 -20.62 5.05 15.78
N MET A 117 -20.31 4.11 16.67
CA MET A 117 -18.97 3.53 16.78
C MET A 117 -18.51 2.92 15.45
N PHE A 118 -19.39 2.15 14.80
CA PHE A 118 -19.06 1.47 13.54
C PHE A 118 -18.88 2.43 12.37
N ALA A 119 -19.60 3.56 12.36
CA ALA A 119 -19.43 4.63 11.37
C ALA A 119 -18.13 5.42 11.60
N VAL A 120 -17.78 5.71 12.85
CA VAL A 120 -16.57 6.47 13.21
C VAL A 120 -15.30 5.66 12.99
N PHE A 121 -15.31 4.35 13.25
CA PHE A 121 -14.11 3.51 13.20
C PHE A 121 -13.34 3.56 11.86
N PRO A 122 -13.98 3.40 10.68
CA PRO A 122 -13.31 3.53 9.39
C PRO A 122 -12.69 4.91 9.14
N VAL A 123 -13.31 5.98 9.65
CA VAL A 123 -12.79 7.35 9.54
C VAL A 123 -11.51 7.47 10.37
N VAL A 124 -11.58 7.10 11.65
CA VAL A 124 -10.43 7.19 12.57
C VAL A 124 -9.29 6.28 12.11
N ARG A 125 -9.59 5.10 11.55
CA ARG A 125 -8.57 4.22 10.95
C ARG A 125 -7.79 4.89 9.83
N GLN A 126 -8.46 5.68 8.98
CA GLN A 126 -7.79 6.41 7.92
C GLN A 126 -6.98 7.60 8.44
N LEU A 127 -7.48 8.31 9.47
CA LEU A 127 -6.70 9.38 10.13
C LEU A 127 -5.45 8.81 10.80
N HIS A 128 -5.58 7.68 11.51
CA HIS A 128 -4.47 7.00 12.16
C HIS A 128 -3.43 6.46 11.19
N GLU A 129 -3.84 6.02 10.00
CA GLU A 129 -2.90 5.67 8.92
C GLU A 129 -2.10 6.91 8.45
N LEU A 130 -2.74 8.07 8.33
CA LEU A 130 -2.03 9.32 8.01
C LEU A 130 -1.08 9.72 9.14
N LEU A 131 -1.49 9.60 10.41
CA LEU A 131 -0.63 9.80 11.56
C LEU A 131 0.57 8.88 11.52
N TRP A 132 0.38 7.60 11.21
CA TRP A 132 1.47 6.64 11.09
C TRP A 132 2.54 7.13 10.11
N TYR A 133 2.15 7.50 8.89
CA TYR A 133 3.10 7.98 7.88
C TYR A 133 3.78 9.30 8.27
N LEU A 134 3.03 10.25 8.82
CA LEU A 134 3.59 11.54 9.24
C LEU A 134 4.55 11.37 10.43
N THR A 135 4.21 10.54 11.41
CA THR A 135 5.08 10.24 12.55
C THR A 135 6.32 9.46 12.09
N GLU A 136 6.20 8.50 11.18
CA GLU A 136 7.36 7.85 10.57
C GLU A 136 8.27 8.87 9.87
N ALA A 137 7.70 9.80 9.09
CA ALA A 137 8.47 10.84 8.41
C ALA A 137 9.32 11.67 9.38
N LEU A 138 8.86 11.92 10.61
CA LEU A 138 9.63 12.62 11.63
C LEU A 138 10.84 11.83 12.14
N THR A 139 10.85 10.51 11.98
CA THR A 139 12.00 9.66 12.33
C THR A 139 13.07 9.61 11.23
N LEU A 140 12.77 10.07 10.02
CA LEU A 140 13.66 9.96 8.86
C LEU A 140 14.64 11.14 8.83
N PRO A 141 15.97 10.92 8.91
CA PRO A 141 16.94 12.01 8.89
C PRO A 141 16.90 12.85 7.60
N GLY A 142 16.61 12.21 6.46
CA GLY A 142 16.49 12.91 5.17
C GLY A 142 15.30 13.87 5.10
N ALA A 143 14.33 13.77 6.01
CA ALA A 143 13.15 14.64 6.03
C ALA A 143 13.38 15.98 6.75
N GLU A 144 14.59 16.25 7.28
CA GLU A 144 14.91 17.49 8.03
C GLU A 144 14.39 18.77 7.35
N PRO A 145 14.56 18.98 6.02
CA PRO A 145 14.13 20.22 5.37
C PRO A 145 12.62 20.48 5.42
N VAL A 146 11.80 19.45 5.65
CA VAL A 146 10.33 19.55 5.70
C VAL A 146 9.76 19.19 7.07
N ARG A 147 10.60 18.99 8.08
CA ARG A 147 10.21 18.51 9.42
C ARG A 147 9.09 19.36 10.05
N GLN A 148 9.18 20.68 9.95
CA GLN A 148 8.17 21.60 10.53
C GLN A 148 6.84 21.57 9.77
N GLU A 149 6.84 21.25 8.47
CA GLU A 149 5.60 21.01 7.72
C GLU A 149 4.97 19.69 8.14
N VAL A 150 5.79 18.65 8.34
CA VAL A 150 5.34 17.31 8.79
C VAL A 150 4.75 17.38 10.20
N LEU A 151 5.40 18.07 11.14
CA LEU A 151 4.88 18.28 12.50
C LEU A 151 3.50 18.92 12.49
N ARG A 152 3.34 20.05 11.76
CA ARG A 152 2.05 20.73 11.66
C ARG A 152 0.97 19.85 11.06
N ALA A 153 1.29 19.14 9.97
CA ALA A 153 0.34 18.21 9.36
C ALA A 153 -0.05 17.06 10.32
N ARG A 154 0.92 16.52 11.07
CA ARG A 154 0.66 15.50 12.10
C ARG A 154 -0.26 16.03 13.20
N ASP A 155 0.01 17.21 13.72
CA ASP A 155 -0.80 17.84 14.77
C ASP A 155 -2.22 18.17 14.30
N GLU A 156 -2.37 18.63 13.05
CA GLU A 156 -3.68 18.84 12.42
C GLU A 156 -4.48 17.52 12.36
N ILE A 157 -3.88 16.43 11.88
CA ILE A 157 -4.57 15.13 11.82
C ILE A 157 -4.87 14.59 13.23
N ASP A 158 -3.96 14.74 14.19
CA ASP A 158 -4.15 14.28 15.56
C ASP A 158 -5.30 15.03 16.25
N ALA A 159 -5.40 16.35 16.03
CA ALA A 159 -6.53 17.15 16.50
C ALA A 159 -7.87 16.65 15.93
N LEU A 160 -7.92 16.27 14.65
CA LEU A 160 -9.13 15.69 14.04
C LEU A 160 -9.57 14.40 14.74
N THR A 161 -8.63 13.57 15.24
CA THR A 161 -8.98 12.33 15.96
C THR A 161 -9.66 12.56 17.31
N ARG A 162 -9.70 13.81 17.80
CA ARG A 162 -10.30 14.19 19.09
C ARG A 162 -11.66 14.87 18.95
N LEU A 163 -12.16 15.02 17.72
CA LEU A 163 -13.51 15.52 17.46
C LEU A 163 -14.58 14.57 18.01
N GLY A 164 -15.80 15.07 18.19
CA GLY A 164 -16.93 14.26 18.62
C GLY A 164 -17.35 13.22 17.58
N PRO A 165 -18.11 12.17 17.97
CA PRO A 165 -18.54 11.11 17.07
C PRO A 165 -19.24 11.61 15.79
N GLU A 166 -20.12 12.60 15.91
CA GLU A 166 -20.89 13.12 14.77
C GLU A 166 -20.00 13.90 13.79
N GLU A 167 -19.07 14.69 14.31
CA GLU A 167 -18.10 15.44 13.49
C GLU A 167 -17.12 14.50 12.79
N LEU A 168 -16.67 13.45 13.48
CA LEU A 168 -15.84 12.40 12.89
C LEU A 168 -16.58 11.67 11.76
N ALA A 169 -17.84 11.28 11.98
CA ALA A 169 -18.62 10.57 10.98
C ALA A 169 -18.84 11.40 9.69
N GLY A 170 -18.92 12.72 9.81
CA GLY A 170 -19.06 13.66 8.69
C GLY A 170 -17.76 14.10 8.02
N LEU A 171 -16.59 13.64 8.48
CA LEU A 171 -15.30 14.15 8.02
C LEU A 171 -14.93 13.62 6.61
N ASP A 172 -14.58 14.52 5.70
CA ASP A 172 -13.98 14.15 4.41
C ASP A 172 -12.49 13.78 4.58
N VAL A 173 -12.23 12.49 4.84
CA VAL A 173 -10.86 11.99 5.00
C VAL A 173 -10.09 11.97 3.67
N ALA A 174 -10.78 11.93 2.52
CA ALA A 174 -10.14 11.96 1.22
C ALA A 174 -9.51 13.34 0.97
N GLU A 175 -10.19 14.42 1.33
CA GLU A 175 -9.63 15.78 1.32
C GLU A 175 -8.37 15.88 2.21
N ARG A 176 -8.43 15.32 3.43
CA ARG A 176 -7.28 15.31 4.36
C ARG A 176 -6.09 14.56 3.78
N ARG A 177 -6.33 13.37 3.20
CA ARG A 177 -5.30 12.60 2.49
C ARG A 177 -4.71 13.37 1.31
N GLY A 178 -5.55 14.10 0.55
CA GLY A 178 -5.13 14.95 -0.56
C GLY A 178 -4.17 16.06 -0.13
N ARG A 179 -4.35 16.64 1.06
CA ARG A 179 -3.44 17.65 1.64
C ARG A 179 -2.12 17.05 2.15
N VAL A 180 -2.16 15.85 2.75
CA VAL A 180 -0.98 15.18 3.32
C VAL A 180 -0.08 14.56 2.25
N ASN A 181 -0.65 14.02 1.17
CA ASN A 181 0.09 13.24 0.18
C ASN A 181 1.24 14.01 -0.51
N PRO A 182 1.09 15.28 -0.95
CA PRO A 182 2.19 16.07 -1.50
C PRO A 182 3.38 16.22 -0.54
N LEU A 183 3.11 16.30 0.77
CA LEU A 183 4.16 16.41 1.78
C LEU A 183 4.91 15.09 1.95
N LEU A 184 4.20 13.95 2.01
CA LEU A 184 4.83 12.62 2.07
C LEU A 184 5.64 12.32 0.80
N LEU A 185 5.21 12.81 -0.35
CA LEU A 185 5.98 12.75 -1.59
C LEU A 185 7.31 13.52 -1.48
N ARG A 186 7.29 14.74 -0.96
CA ARG A 186 8.52 15.53 -0.74
C ARG A 186 9.46 14.85 0.26
N VAL A 187 8.91 14.26 1.33
CA VAL A 187 9.69 13.45 2.29
C VAL A 187 10.38 12.29 1.57
N SER A 188 9.63 11.52 0.79
CA SER A 188 10.13 10.39 0.01
C SER A 188 11.27 10.80 -0.93
N GLU A 189 11.07 11.88 -1.70
CA GLU A 189 12.09 12.41 -2.62
C GLU A 189 13.39 12.79 -1.90
N LEU A 190 13.29 13.47 -0.75
CA LEU A 190 14.45 13.88 0.04
C LEU A 190 15.21 12.68 0.61
N VAL A 191 14.50 11.70 1.18
CA VAL A 191 15.13 10.50 1.76
C VAL A 191 15.78 9.63 0.68
N ARG A 192 15.19 9.60 -0.52
CA ARG A 192 15.69 8.81 -1.65
C ARG A 192 16.78 9.50 -2.46
N ALA A 193 16.95 10.82 -2.32
CA ALA A 193 17.89 11.61 -3.10
C ALA A 193 19.32 11.01 -3.15
N PRO A 194 19.92 10.53 -2.04
CA PRO A 194 21.26 9.93 -2.07
C PRO A 194 21.35 8.66 -2.94
N ALA A 195 20.28 7.86 -2.98
CA ALA A 195 20.23 6.61 -3.75
C ALA A 195 20.09 6.85 -5.26
N VAL A 196 19.43 7.94 -5.66
CA VAL A 196 19.15 8.25 -7.07
C VAL A 196 20.15 9.21 -7.71
N ALA A 197 20.99 9.89 -6.92
CA ALA A 197 21.98 10.86 -7.40
C ALA A 197 23.19 10.22 -8.13
N GLY A 198 23.41 8.91 -7.99
CA GLY A 198 24.50 8.19 -8.66
C GLY A 198 24.28 7.87 -10.15
N GLY A 199 23.07 8.13 -10.67
CA GLY A 199 22.77 7.96 -12.10
C GLY A 199 23.32 9.14 -12.92
N LYS A 200 23.97 8.87 -14.05
CA LYS A 200 24.44 9.92 -14.97
C LYS A 200 23.27 10.77 -15.46
N GLY A 201 23.11 11.98 -14.89
CA GLY A 201 22.32 13.09 -15.44
C GLY A 201 20.82 12.84 -15.62
N GLY A 202 20.02 13.33 -14.67
CA GLY A 202 18.55 13.36 -14.74
C GLY A 202 17.87 12.31 -13.87
N ARG A 203 16.60 12.56 -13.47
CA ARG A 203 15.78 11.60 -12.72
C ARG A 203 15.88 10.24 -13.41
N ASP A 204 16.46 9.23 -12.75
CA ASP A 204 16.51 7.89 -13.31
C ASP A 204 15.07 7.35 -13.39
N ARG A 205 14.44 7.54 -14.56
CA ARG A 205 13.08 7.07 -14.86
C ARG A 205 12.91 5.58 -14.56
N LYS A 206 14.00 4.79 -14.50
CA LYS A 206 13.91 3.36 -14.15
C LYS A 206 13.52 3.13 -12.69
N LYS A 207 13.80 4.08 -11.81
CA LYS A 207 13.49 4.04 -10.37
C LYS A 207 12.12 4.65 -10.04
N ASP A 208 11.43 5.27 -11.01
CA ASP A 208 10.03 5.68 -10.85
C ASP A 208 9.11 4.55 -11.31
N ARG A 209 8.44 3.89 -10.36
CA ARG A 209 7.52 2.76 -10.58
C ARG A 209 6.18 3.01 -9.88
N ARG A 210 5.81 4.29 -9.68
CA ARG A 210 4.56 4.67 -9.04
C ARG A 210 3.37 4.11 -9.82
N GLY A 211 2.47 3.41 -9.13
CA GLY A 211 1.28 2.81 -9.73
C GLY A 211 1.58 1.72 -10.76
N ALA A 212 2.82 1.23 -10.85
CA ALA A 212 3.18 0.25 -11.86
C ALA A 212 2.45 -1.08 -11.64
N ASP A 213 1.96 -1.67 -12.72
CA ASP A 213 1.51 -3.06 -12.73
C ASP A 213 2.74 -3.98 -12.81
N LEU A 214 3.04 -4.63 -11.69
CA LEU A 214 4.15 -5.56 -11.52
C LEU A 214 3.64 -6.91 -11.00
N ILE A 215 2.36 -7.24 -11.28
CA ILE A 215 1.74 -8.49 -10.85
C ILE A 215 2.50 -9.67 -11.46
N GLY A 216 2.98 -10.58 -10.61
CA GLY A 216 3.77 -11.74 -11.02
C GLY A 216 5.11 -11.41 -11.67
N ALA A 217 5.59 -10.17 -11.58
CA ALA A 217 6.84 -9.74 -12.19
C ALA A 217 8.04 -10.54 -11.65
N ARG A 218 8.99 -10.85 -12.54
CA ARG A 218 10.23 -11.55 -12.19
C ARG A 218 11.33 -10.53 -11.87
N LEU A 219 11.42 -10.15 -10.59
CA LEU A 219 12.31 -9.12 -10.06
C LEU A 219 13.37 -9.71 -9.10
N ARG A 220 13.64 -11.01 -9.22
CA ARG A 220 14.66 -11.69 -8.41
C ARG A 220 16.01 -11.00 -8.57
N GLY A 221 16.62 -10.58 -7.47
CA GLY A 221 17.91 -9.88 -7.45
C GLY A 221 17.87 -8.49 -8.08
N ALA A 222 16.68 -7.92 -8.32
CA ALA A 222 16.56 -6.60 -8.92
C ALA A 222 17.09 -5.51 -7.97
N ASP A 223 17.80 -4.55 -8.55
CA ASP A 223 18.16 -3.32 -7.85
C ASP A 223 16.96 -2.35 -7.87
N LEU A 224 16.20 -2.36 -6.78
CA LEU A 224 15.12 -1.42 -6.47
C LEU A 224 15.53 -0.43 -5.37
N HIS A 225 16.84 -0.28 -5.11
CA HIS A 225 17.36 0.69 -4.16
C HIS A 225 16.90 2.09 -4.54
N GLY A 226 16.22 2.77 -3.62
CA GLY A 226 15.64 4.10 -3.83
C GLY A 226 14.50 4.15 -4.87
N ALA A 227 13.83 3.04 -5.17
CA ALA A 227 12.70 3.04 -6.10
C ALA A 227 11.45 3.71 -5.49
N ASP A 228 10.67 4.41 -6.34
CA ASP A 228 9.32 4.86 -6.04
C ASP A 228 8.36 3.73 -6.37
N LEU A 229 7.89 2.98 -5.39
CA LEU A 229 6.92 1.90 -5.56
C LEU A 229 5.53 2.31 -5.04
N ARG A 230 5.27 3.62 -4.87
CA ARG A 230 4.00 4.09 -4.34
C ARG A 230 2.84 3.58 -5.17
N GLY A 231 1.89 2.88 -4.55
CA GLY A 231 0.72 2.32 -5.23
C GLY A 231 1.04 1.24 -6.27
N ALA A 232 2.26 0.71 -6.35
CA ALA A 232 2.60 -0.35 -7.29
C ALA A 232 1.89 -1.67 -6.94
N TYR A 233 1.41 -2.38 -7.96
CA TYR A 233 0.79 -3.69 -7.80
C TYR A 233 1.85 -4.79 -7.92
N LEU A 234 2.34 -5.31 -6.80
CA LEU A 234 3.39 -6.34 -6.72
C LEU A 234 2.82 -7.71 -6.37
N ILE A 235 1.53 -7.93 -6.61
CA ILE A 235 0.82 -9.15 -6.24
C ILE A 235 1.52 -10.36 -6.87
N GLY A 236 1.98 -11.29 -6.05
CA GLY A 236 2.68 -12.49 -6.54
C GLY A 236 4.04 -12.26 -7.20
N ALA A 237 4.61 -11.05 -7.14
CA ALA A 237 5.92 -10.76 -7.74
C ALA A 237 7.05 -11.58 -7.09
N ASP A 238 8.01 -12.03 -7.88
CA ASP A 238 9.25 -12.66 -7.40
C ASP A 238 10.28 -11.58 -7.10
N LEU A 239 10.42 -11.19 -5.83
CA LEU A 239 11.37 -10.18 -5.33
C LEU A 239 12.54 -10.83 -4.57
N ARG A 240 12.78 -12.13 -4.76
CA ARG A 240 13.79 -12.86 -3.97
C ARG A 240 15.16 -12.21 -4.15
N GLY A 241 15.84 -11.91 -3.05
CA GLY A 241 17.15 -11.26 -3.07
C GLY A 241 17.16 -9.85 -3.70
N ALA A 242 16.01 -9.22 -3.94
CA ALA A 242 15.96 -7.85 -4.44
C ALA A 242 16.47 -6.86 -3.39
N ASP A 243 17.11 -5.79 -3.85
CA ASP A 243 17.51 -4.67 -3.01
C ASP A 243 16.40 -3.62 -3.02
N LEU A 244 15.68 -3.47 -1.91
CA LEU A 244 14.58 -2.52 -1.71
C LEU A 244 14.96 -1.43 -0.69
N ARG A 245 16.24 -1.28 -0.37
CA ARG A 245 16.71 -0.26 0.57
C ARG A 245 16.28 1.12 0.08
N LEU A 246 15.85 1.99 1.00
CA LEU A 246 15.33 3.33 0.70
C LEU A 246 14.14 3.36 -0.30
N ALA A 247 13.52 2.25 -0.68
CA ALA A 247 12.33 2.29 -1.53
C ALA A 247 11.14 2.90 -0.79
N ASP A 248 10.30 3.67 -1.50
CA ASP A 248 9.02 4.17 -0.98
C ASP A 248 7.90 3.19 -1.31
N LEU A 249 7.24 2.69 -0.27
CA LEU A 249 6.24 1.63 -0.35
C LEU A 249 4.82 2.09 0.02
N ILE A 250 4.52 3.41 0.11
CA ILE A 250 3.15 3.85 0.41
C ILE A 250 2.16 3.24 -0.58
N GLY A 251 1.21 2.45 -0.07
CA GLY A 251 0.14 1.86 -0.86
C GLY A 251 0.60 0.78 -1.85
N ALA A 252 1.86 0.33 -1.82
CA ALA A 252 2.29 -0.80 -2.62
C ALA A 252 1.56 -2.08 -2.18
N ASP A 253 1.04 -2.85 -3.13
CA ASP A 253 0.33 -4.10 -2.85
C ASP A 253 1.30 -5.30 -2.96
N LEU A 254 1.74 -5.80 -1.80
CA LEU A 254 2.68 -6.91 -1.69
C LEU A 254 2.00 -8.28 -1.48
N ARG A 255 0.68 -8.40 -1.71
CA ARG A 255 -0.04 -9.68 -1.48
C ARG A 255 0.60 -10.82 -2.26
N GLY A 256 1.11 -11.80 -1.52
CA GLY A 256 1.75 -12.98 -2.09
C GLY A 256 3.07 -12.73 -2.83
N ALA A 257 3.65 -11.53 -2.76
CA ALA A 257 5.00 -11.26 -3.25
C ALA A 257 6.03 -12.09 -2.46
N ASP A 258 7.09 -12.55 -3.12
CA ASP A 258 8.15 -13.33 -2.48
C ASP A 258 9.38 -12.47 -2.22
N LEU A 259 9.55 -12.03 -0.96
CA LEU A 259 10.65 -11.22 -0.47
C LEU A 259 11.79 -12.06 0.13
N SER A 260 11.85 -13.37 -0.11
CA SER A 260 12.87 -14.24 0.50
C SER A 260 14.29 -13.75 0.17
N GLY A 261 15.11 -13.50 1.19
CA GLY A 261 16.44 -12.91 1.05
C GLY A 261 16.51 -11.46 0.55
N ALA A 262 15.39 -10.77 0.34
CA ALA A 262 15.38 -9.35 -0.07
C ALA A 262 15.86 -8.44 1.07
N ASP A 263 16.41 -7.27 0.72
CA ASP A 263 16.83 -6.26 1.69
C ASP A 263 15.90 -5.04 1.66
N LEU A 264 15.03 -4.91 2.67
CA LEU A 264 14.14 -3.77 2.86
C LEU A 264 14.70 -2.77 3.89
N THR A 265 15.98 -2.87 4.27
CA THR A 265 16.57 -1.99 5.29
C THR A 265 16.46 -0.52 4.87
N GLY A 266 15.84 0.30 5.72
CA GLY A 266 15.67 1.72 5.45
C GLY A 266 14.65 2.04 4.35
N SER A 267 13.90 1.06 3.81
CA SER A 267 12.70 1.38 3.02
C SER A 267 11.77 2.26 3.86
N VAL A 268 11.10 3.21 3.22
CA VAL A 268 10.23 4.18 3.90
C VAL A 268 8.77 3.85 3.66
N PHE A 269 7.96 4.08 4.69
CA PHE A 269 6.51 3.92 4.67
C PHE A 269 6.04 2.50 4.38
N LEU A 270 6.89 1.51 4.67
CA LEU A 270 6.51 0.11 4.71
C LEU A 270 5.76 -0.16 6.02
N THR A 271 4.60 -0.80 5.92
CA THR A 271 3.74 -1.10 7.06
C THR A 271 3.74 -2.58 7.41
N GLN A 272 3.37 -2.91 8.65
CA GLN A 272 3.25 -4.31 9.10
C GLN A 272 2.24 -5.12 8.25
N PRO A 273 1.05 -4.60 7.89
CA PRO A 273 0.15 -5.21 6.91
C PRO A 273 0.82 -5.67 5.61
N GLN A 274 1.66 -4.82 5.03
CA GLN A 274 2.32 -5.12 3.75
C GLN A 274 3.31 -6.28 3.89
N LEU A 275 4.06 -6.34 5.00
CA LEU A 275 4.90 -7.50 5.32
C LEU A 275 4.09 -8.77 5.58
N ASN A 276 3.00 -8.65 6.35
CA ASN A 276 2.12 -9.77 6.67
C ASN A 276 1.48 -10.36 5.41
N ALA A 277 1.21 -9.54 4.39
CA ALA A 277 0.64 -9.96 3.12
C ALA A 277 1.65 -10.67 2.20
N ALA A 278 2.95 -10.45 2.40
CA ALA A 278 4.03 -11.04 1.62
C ALA A 278 4.52 -12.38 2.20
N ARG A 279 5.36 -13.07 1.41
CA ARG A 279 6.23 -14.17 1.86
C ARG A 279 7.65 -13.63 2.03
N GLY A 280 8.39 -14.24 2.95
CA GLY A 280 9.81 -13.99 3.15
C GLY A 280 10.41 -15.12 3.97
N ASP A 281 11.68 -14.99 4.33
CA ASP A 281 12.42 -16.00 5.08
C ASP A 281 13.36 -15.34 6.11
N ALA A 282 14.14 -16.16 6.82
CA ALA A 282 15.10 -15.67 7.81
C ALA A 282 16.17 -14.73 7.21
N ALA A 283 16.44 -14.82 5.91
CA ALA A 283 17.41 -13.99 5.21
C ALA A 283 16.82 -12.62 4.78
N THR A 284 15.50 -12.50 4.65
CA THR A 284 14.84 -11.22 4.38
C THR A 284 15.18 -10.21 5.47
N ARG A 285 15.77 -9.07 5.11
CA ARG A 285 16.08 -7.97 6.04
C ARG A 285 14.94 -6.97 6.06
N ILE A 286 14.40 -6.66 7.23
CA ILE A 286 13.26 -5.75 7.41
C ILE A 286 13.67 -4.53 8.26
N PRO A 287 12.98 -3.38 8.12
CA PRO A 287 13.18 -2.24 9.01
C PRO A 287 13.01 -2.60 10.50
N PRO A 288 13.83 -2.03 11.41
CA PRO A 288 13.82 -2.39 12.84
C PRO A 288 12.50 -2.07 13.57
N GLY A 289 11.67 -1.18 13.01
CA GLY A 289 10.36 -0.85 13.56
C GLY A 289 9.28 -1.90 13.26
N LEU A 290 9.54 -2.86 12.37
CA LEU A 290 8.59 -3.89 11.95
C LEU A 290 8.96 -5.25 12.52
N THR A 291 7.96 -6.11 12.64
CA THR A 291 8.10 -7.47 13.16
C THR A 291 8.10 -8.45 11.99
N ARG A 292 8.98 -9.44 12.04
CA ARG A 292 8.97 -10.54 11.08
C ARG A 292 7.66 -11.33 11.21
N PRO A 293 6.89 -11.54 10.13
CA PRO A 293 5.67 -12.33 10.21
C PRO A 293 5.96 -13.79 10.56
N ASP A 294 5.21 -14.36 11.50
CA ASP A 294 5.43 -15.74 11.99
C ASP A 294 5.40 -16.79 10.87
N HIS A 295 4.53 -16.57 9.87
CA HIS A 295 4.35 -17.49 8.74
C HIS A 295 5.52 -17.54 7.75
N TRP A 296 6.52 -16.66 7.88
CA TRP A 296 7.76 -16.73 7.08
C TRP A 296 8.68 -17.87 7.52
N SER A 297 8.48 -18.38 8.73
CA SER A 297 9.26 -19.49 9.31
C SER A 297 8.85 -20.86 8.73
N ALA A 298 7.67 -20.94 8.12
CA ALA A 298 7.16 -22.14 7.48
C ALA A 298 7.64 -22.20 6.03
N THR A 299 8.79 -22.85 5.82
CA THR A 299 9.20 -23.28 4.49
C THR A 299 8.16 -24.24 3.94
N ALA A 300 7.33 -23.76 3.00
CA ALA A 300 6.63 -24.62 2.06
C ALA A 300 6.98 -24.17 0.65
N SER A 301 8.02 -24.77 0.11
CA SER A 301 8.18 -24.97 -1.32
C SER A 301 6.96 -25.74 -1.83
N GLY A 302 5.88 -25.04 -2.16
CA GLY A 302 4.79 -25.59 -2.98
C GLY A 302 5.26 -25.64 -4.44
N PRO A 303 4.98 -26.72 -5.20
CA PRO A 303 5.47 -26.84 -6.57
C PRO A 303 4.82 -25.74 -7.42
N ALA A 304 5.64 -25.10 -8.25
CA ALA A 304 5.18 -24.20 -9.30
C ALA A 304 4.08 -24.91 -10.10
N GLN A 305 2.87 -24.35 -10.10
CA GLN A 305 1.80 -24.80 -10.97
C GLN A 305 2.31 -24.70 -12.42
N ARG A 306 2.63 -25.86 -13.00
CA ARG A 306 2.90 -25.98 -14.43
C ARG A 306 1.62 -25.63 -15.17
N THR A 307 1.63 -24.51 -15.87
CA THR A 307 0.68 -24.25 -16.95
C THR A 307 0.81 -25.37 -18.00
N PRO A 308 -0.29 -25.97 -18.48
CA PRO A 308 -0.20 -26.91 -19.59
C PRO A 308 0.09 -26.11 -20.86
N GLN A 309 1.36 -26.12 -21.31
CA GLN A 309 1.69 -25.76 -22.68
C GLN A 309 1.08 -26.83 -23.61
N GLY A 310 0.06 -26.43 -24.36
CA GLY A 310 -0.44 -27.21 -25.48
C GLY A 310 0.67 -27.44 -26.51
N ARG A 311 1.14 -28.69 -26.59
CA ARG A 311 1.93 -29.18 -27.73
C ARG A 311 1.04 -29.17 -28.96
N LYS A 312 1.29 -28.25 -29.90
CA LYS A 312 1.05 -28.52 -31.32
C LYS A 312 2.39 -28.83 -31.97
N GLN A 313 2.73 -30.11 -31.99
CA GLN A 313 3.76 -30.63 -32.90
C GLN A 313 3.17 -30.59 -34.31
N GLY A 314 3.87 -29.89 -35.20
CA GLY A 314 3.65 -30.01 -36.62
C GLY A 314 4.08 -31.39 -37.11
N GLN A 315 3.27 -31.96 -38.00
CA GLN A 315 3.71 -32.95 -38.96
C GLN A 315 3.24 -32.47 -40.33
N GLY A 316 4.19 -32.00 -41.13
CA GLY A 316 4.02 -31.98 -42.57
C GLY A 316 4.22 -33.38 -43.11
N ARG A 317 3.44 -33.74 -44.13
CA ARG A 317 3.87 -34.63 -45.21
C ARG A 317 3.05 -34.35 -46.45
N ASP A 318 3.82 -34.21 -47.53
CA ASP A 318 3.43 -33.91 -48.89
C ASP A 318 2.51 -34.97 -49.50
N GLN A 319 1.67 -34.55 -50.44
CA GLN A 319 1.46 -35.27 -51.69
C GLN A 319 0.88 -34.34 -52.77
N ALA A 320 1.58 -34.32 -53.91
CA ALA A 320 1.26 -33.56 -55.10
C ALA A 320 0.45 -34.41 -56.11
N SER A 321 -0.47 -33.79 -56.86
CA SER A 321 -0.78 -34.20 -58.24
C SER A 321 -1.56 -33.13 -59.02
N SER A 322 -0.84 -32.44 -59.91
CA SER A 322 -1.17 -32.09 -61.31
C SER A 322 -2.64 -32.05 -61.77
N ALA A 323 -3.06 -30.91 -62.34
CA ALA A 323 -3.68 -30.85 -63.67
C ALA A 323 -3.60 -29.44 -64.29
N ARG A 324 -3.41 -29.41 -65.61
CA ARG A 324 -3.11 -28.27 -66.49
C ARG A 324 -4.37 -27.47 -66.88
N GLY A 325 -4.22 -26.21 -67.27
CA GLY A 325 -5.27 -25.49 -68.00
C GLY A 325 -4.89 -24.05 -68.37
N ARG A 326 -4.67 -23.79 -69.66
CA ARG A 326 -4.21 -22.54 -70.27
C ARG A 326 -5.31 -21.46 -70.33
N GLY A 327 -4.93 -20.18 -70.42
CA GLY A 327 -5.82 -19.16 -71.03
C GLY A 327 -5.39 -17.70 -70.83
N ARG A 328 -4.80 -17.10 -71.88
CA ARG A 328 -4.47 -15.66 -71.98
C ARG A 328 -5.73 -14.80 -72.16
N GLY A 329 -5.68 -13.54 -71.70
CA GLY A 329 -6.60 -12.49 -72.15
C GLY A 329 -6.27 -11.11 -71.59
N LYS A 330 -5.51 -10.32 -72.35
CA LYS A 330 -5.30 -8.87 -72.13
C LYS A 330 -6.63 -8.11 -72.24
N ARG A 331 -6.80 -7.01 -71.50
CA ARG A 331 -7.13 -5.69 -72.07
C ARG A 331 -6.93 -4.57 -71.05
N GLN A 332 -6.38 -3.48 -71.58
CA GLN A 332 -6.13 -2.18 -70.99
C GLN A 332 -7.44 -1.36 -71.00
N ASP A 333 -7.60 -0.42 -70.07
CA ASP A 333 -7.65 1.03 -70.36
C ASP A 333 -8.09 1.83 -69.12
N ALA A 334 -7.46 3.00 -68.96
CA ALA A 334 -7.62 3.98 -67.89
C ALA A 334 -8.54 5.16 -68.37
N PRO A 335 -8.47 6.40 -67.83
CA PRO A 335 -8.90 6.92 -66.53
C PRO A 335 -9.85 8.14 -66.64
N GLY A 336 -10.33 8.67 -65.50
CA GLY A 336 -10.92 10.02 -65.36
C GLY A 336 -12.11 10.04 -64.39
N GLY A 337 -12.36 11.02 -63.53
CA GLY A 337 -11.77 12.32 -63.30
C GLY A 337 -12.42 13.00 -62.06
N ARG A 338 -11.58 13.81 -61.42
CA ARG A 338 -11.73 14.83 -60.35
C ARG A 338 -13.06 15.58 -60.08
N ARG A 339 -13.06 16.15 -58.85
CA ARG A 339 -13.74 17.35 -58.28
C ARG A 339 -15.18 17.11 -57.84
N GLY A 340 -15.68 17.61 -56.70
CA GLY A 340 -15.21 18.58 -55.71
C GLY A 340 -16.46 19.14 -55.01
N GLY A 341 -16.33 19.67 -53.79
CA GLY A 341 -17.39 20.50 -53.20
C GLY A 341 -17.61 20.32 -51.70
N ARG A 342 -17.04 21.23 -50.92
CA ARG A 342 -17.60 21.71 -49.65
C ARG A 342 -18.28 23.04 -49.96
N PRO A 343 -19.37 23.43 -49.27
CA PRO A 343 -19.17 24.49 -48.29
C PRO A 343 -20.03 24.38 -47.02
N LYS A 344 -19.68 25.26 -46.08
CA LYS A 344 -20.27 25.56 -44.77
C LYS A 344 -21.67 26.18 -44.91
N ASP A 345 -22.54 26.05 -43.91
CA ASP A 345 -22.92 27.20 -43.05
C ASP A 345 -23.81 26.86 -41.83
N ARG A 346 -23.53 27.60 -40.74
CA ARG A 346 -24.37 28.19 -39.68
C ARG A 346 -25.66 27.50 -39.17
N GLY A 347 -25.72 27.37 -37.84
CA GLY A 347 -26.50 28.32 -37.03
C GLY A 347 -27.67 27.77 -36.18
N ARG A 348 -27.63 28.16 -34.90
CA ARG A 348 -28.75 28.66 -34.05
C ARG A 348 -29.38 27.72 -33.00
N ASP A 349 -29.09 28.08 -31.74
CA ASP A 349 -29.93 28.34 -30.55
C ASP A 349 -31.16 27.48 -30.19
N GLU A 350 -31.29 27.34 -28.86
CA GLU A 350 -32.48 27.18 -28.01
C GLU A 350 -33.23 25.83 -27.97
N LYS A 351 -33.01 25.08 -26.88
CA LYS A 351 -33.87 25.12 -25.68
C LYS A 351 -33.21 24.49 -24.46
#